data_AF-A0A842SG09-F1
#
_entry.id   AF-A0A842SG09-F1
#
_cell.length_a   1.000
_cell.length_b   1.000
_cell.length_c   1.000
_cell.angle_alpha   90.00
_cell.angle_beta   90.00
_cell.angle_gamma   90.00
#
_symmetry.space_group_name_H-M   'P 1'
#
loop_
_entity.id
_entity.type
_entity.pdbx_description
1 polymer ?
#
loop_
_entity_poly.entity_id
_entity_poly.type
_entity_poly.pdbx_seq_one_letter_code
_entity_poly.pdbx_strand_id
1 'polypeptide(L)'
;MGMEEDTYSSIFQALKHPIRRRILRMLNDNPMTYTEILNELGIDNGLLNYHLENLQELLAKGEDEKYRLSEFGSAGLSVIERVETPKENSLNKQLLKLNNIQSIIVILLLVTSTLLNGYFYRDNLSLRKEIQYSKLFDSNYTTPISKVEAVSKALVSDGWTSSRLRGMEISTSLIYIRHWVSNNGKEYGWDYLGNVNHSVSDYSPRFEYNTTNPGGHSGALGTMTYRYVWAITVQKSLGEFSIPPPGLYYVDVCTGELFKGDALGFC
;
A
#
# COMPACT_ATOMS: atom_id res chain seq x y z
N MET A 1 36.26 -35.40 21.79
CA MET A 1 35.04 -34.57 21.69
C MET A 1 34.21 -34.57 22.99
N GLY A 2 34.76 -35.01 24.15
CA GLY A 2 34.01 -35.08 25.43
C GLY A 2 34.44 -34.11 26.54
N MET A 3 35.62 -33.49 26.47
CA MET A 3 36.13 -32.63 27.56
C MET A 3 35.35 -31.32 27.76
N GLU A 4 34.81 -30.74 26.69
CA GLU A 4 34.09 -29.45 26.76
C GLU A 4 32.68 -29.59 27.36
N GLU A 5 32.00 -30.71 27.10
CA GLU A 5 30.66 -31.00 27.66
C GLU A 5 30.72 -31.24 29.17
N ASP A 6 31.76 -31.96 29.64
CA ASP A 6 32.01 -32.22 31.05
C ASP A 6 32.30 -30.93 31.83
N THR A 7 33.08 -30.02 31.24
CA THR A 7 33.47 -28.75 31.85
C THR A 7 32.26 -27.82 32.04
N TYR A 8 31.40 -27.72 31.02
CA TYR A 8 30.17 -26.93 31.10
C TYR A 8 29.20 -27.53 32.13
N SER A 9 29.02 -28.85 32.13
CA SER A 9 28.17 -29.55 33.09
C SER A 9 28.64 -29.34 34.54
N SER A 10 29.95 -29.41 34.81
CA SER A 10 30.57 -29.16 36.12
C SER A 10 30.20 -27.77 36.66
N ILE A 11 30.40 -26.71 35.87
CA ILE A 11 30.06 -25.33 36.28
C ILE A 11 28.58 -25.21 36.60
N PHE A 12 27.70 -25.69 35.72
CA PHE A 12 26.26 -25.54 35.92
C PHE A 12 25.76 -26.31 37.14
N GLN A 13 26.30 -27.50 37.40
CA GLN A 13 25.99 -28.27 38.60
C GLN A 13 26.47 -27.53 39.86
N ALA A 14 27.70 -27.02 39.86
CA ALA A 14 28.26 -26.27 40.97
C ALA A 14 27.50 -24.96 41.22
N LEU A 15 27.05 -24.25 40.19
CA LEU A 15 26.35 -22.96 40.34
C LEU A 15 24.84 -23.07 40.60
N LYS A 16 24.24 -24.27 40.50
CA LYS A 16 22.80 -24.52 40.72
C LYS A 16 22.29 -24.06 42.10
N HIS A 17 23.13 -24.15 43.13
CA HIS A 17 22.72 -23.87 44.51
C HIS A 17 22.97 -22.40 44.92
N PRO A 18 21.99 -21.69 45.52
CA PRO A 18 22.13 -20.27 45.88
C PRO A 18 23.25 -20.01 46.90
N ILE A 19 23.47 -20.92 47.86
CA ILE A 19 24.58 -20.79 48.83
C ILE A 19 25.93 -20.81 48.12
N ARG A 20 26.10 -21.65 47.09
CA ARG A 20 27.35 -21.72 46.32
C ARG A 20 27.59 -20.44 45.53
N ARG A 21 26.55 -19.87 44.93
CA ARG A 21 26.65 -18.55 44.28
C ARG A 21 27.00 -17.44 45.28
N ARG A 22 26.44 -17.48 46.49
CA ARG A 22 26.76 -16.53 47.55
C ARG A 22 28.22 -16.65 47.99
N ILE A 23 28.74 -17.87 48.18
CA ILE A 23 30.16 -18.13 48.47
C ILE A 23 31.03 -17.49 47.39
N LEU A 24 30.74 -17.74 46.11
CA LEU A 24 31.54 -17.19 45.02
C LEU A 24 31.51 -15.65 44.97
N ARG A 25 30.37 -15.02 45.22
CA ARG A 25 30.27 -13.54 45.30
C ARG A 25 31.09 -12.97 46.45
N MET A 26 30.98 -13.57 47.64
CA MET A 26 31.77 -13.15 48.80
C MET A 26 33.28 -13.24 48.53
N LEU A 27 33.71 -14.32 47.86
CA LEU A 27 35.11 -14.54 47.51
C LEU A 27 35.59 -13.71 46.31
N ASN A 28 34.68 -13.26 45.46
CA ASN A 28 34.97 -12.28 44.41
C ASN A 28 35.30 -10.90 45.01
N ASP A 29 34.63 -10.54 46.11
CA ASP A 29 34.87 -9.28 46.80
C ASP A 29 36.17 -9.32 47.60
N ASN A 30 36.38 -10.37 48.42
CA ASN A 30 37.60 -10.53 49.21
C ASN A 30 37.93 -12.01 49.49
N PRO A 31 39.23 -12.41 49.51
CA PRO A 31 39.64 -13.73 49.98
C PRO A 31 39.28 -13.97 51.45
N MET A 32 38.71 -15.14 51.79
CA MET A 32 38.23 -15.46 53.13
C MET A 32 38.71 -16.84 53.61
N THR A 33 38.94 -16.98 54.91
CA THR A 33 39.18 -18.26 55.59
C THR A 33 37.88 -19.06 55.72
N TYR A 34 37.99 -20.36 56.02
CA TYR A 34 36.85 -21.22 56.27
C TYR A 34 35.90 -20.65 57.34
N THR A 35 36.45 -20.19 58.46
CA THR A 35 35.70 -19.65 59.60
C THR A 35 34.99 -18.34 59.25
N GLU A 36 35.60 -17.47 58.44
CA GLU A 36 34.97 -16.24 57.97
C GLU A 36 33.76 -16.55 57.07
N ILE A 37 33.89 -17.51 56.15
CA ILE A 37 32.77 -17.94 55.29
C ILE A 37 31.65 -18.55 56.13
N LEU A 38 31.99 -19.39 57.11
CA LEU A 38 31.04 -20.03 58.02
C LEU A 38 30.23 -18.99 58.80
N ASN A 39 30.90 -17.99 59.37
CA ASN A 39 30.28 -16.92 60.15
C ASN A 39 29.37 -16.03 59.29
N GLU A 40 29.80 -15.68 58.07
CA GLU A 40 29.02 -14.83 57.16
C GLU A 40 27.77 -15.53 56.61
N LEU A 41 27.83 -16.85 56.42
CA LEU A 41 26.70 -17.65 55.95
C LEU A 41 25.78 -18.13 57.07
N GLY A 42 26.29 -18.26 58.30
CA GLY A 42 25.53 -18.75 59.46
C GLY A 42 25.05 -20.20 59.31
N ILE A 43 25.85 -21.05 58.66
CA ILE A 43 25.53 -22.47 58.41
C ILE A 43 26.41 -23.43 59.23
N ASP A 44 26.01 -24.70 59.29
CA ASP A 44 26.81 -25.76 59.92
C ASP A 44 28.11 -26.07 59.14
N ASN A 45 29.12 -26.56 59.86
CA ASN A 45 30.42 -26.97 59.32
C ASN A 45 30.28 -28.08 58.26
N GLY A 46 29.45 -29.09 58.50
CA GLY A 46 29.22 -30.17 57.54
C GLY A 46 28.60 -29.65 56.24
N LEU A 47 27.67 -28.70 56.35
CA LEU A 47 27.02 -28.07 55.21
C LEU A 47 27.97 -27.16 54.41
N LEU A 48 28.83 -26.39 55.09
CA LEU A 48 29.84 -25.59 54.41
C LEU A 48 30.87 -26.49 53.70
N ASN A 49 31.33 -27.56 54.35
CA ASN A 49 32.28 -28.49 53.74
C ASN A 49 31.69 -29.11 52.46
N TYR A 50 30.43 -29.56 52.51
CA TYR A 50 29.72 -30.05 51.34
C TYR A 50 29.69 -29.01 50.21
N HIS A 51 29.42 -27.74 50.49
CA HIS A 51 29.41 -26.71 49.46
C HIS A 51 30.79 -26.41 48.87
N LEU A 52 31.85 -26.41 49.69
CA LEU A 52 33.22 -26.18 49.22
C LEU A 52 33.77 -27.34 48.38
N GLU A 53 33.47 -28.59 48.74
CA GLU A 53 33.82 -29.77 47.92
C GLU A 53 33.19 -29.67 46.52
N ASN A 54 31.92 -29.28 46.45
CA ASN A 54 31.21 -29.07 45.18
C ASN A 54 31.66 -27.80 44.41
N LEU A 55 32.53 -26.99 44.99
CA LEU A 55 33.10 -25.78 44.38
C LEU A 55 34.60 -25.92 44.12
N GLN A 56 35.20 -27.09 44.35
CA GLN A 56 36.66 -27.28 44.35
C GLN A 56 37.37 -26.79 43.08
N GLU A 57 36.75 -26.90 41.90
CA GLU A 57 37.32 -26.43 40.62
C GLU A 57 37.17 -24.91 40.42
N LEU A 58 36.17 -24.32 41.08
CA LEU A 58 35.86 -22.89 41.03
C LEU A 58 36.61 -22.09 42.11
N LEU A 59 37.27 -22.77 43.03
CA LEU A 59 38.00 -22.17 44.15
C LEU A 59 39.49 -22.50 44.07
N ALA A 60 40.30 -21.59 44.59
CA ALA A 60 41.71 -21.80 44.87
C ALA A 60 41.98 -21.50 46.35
N LYS A 61 42.77 -22.32 47.03
CA LYS A 61 43.23 -22.06 48.39
C LYS A 61 44.68 -21.58 48.33
N GLY A 62 44.93 -20.37 48.81
CA GLY A 62 46.27 -19.79 48.84
C GLY A 62 47.12 -20.32 50.01
N GLU A 63 48.40 -19.96 50.02
CA GLU A 63 49.34 -20.29 51.10
C GLU A 63 48.95 -19.66 52.44
N ASP A 64 48.11 -18.62 52.43
CA ASP A 64 47.55 -17.95 53.60
C ASP A 64 46.28 -18.62 54.14
N GLU A 65 45.98 -19.84 53.68
CA GLU A 65 44.79 -20.62 54.00
C GLU A 65 43.45 -19.98 53.63
N LYS A 66 43.47 -18.90 52.84
CA LYS A 66 42.26 -18.24 52.34
C LYS A 66 41.79 -18.81 51.02
N TYR A 67 40.48 -18.98 50.91
CA TYR A 67 39.79 -19.31 49.68
C TYR A 67 39.68 -18.07 48.78
N ARG A 68 39.82 -18.29 47.48
CA ARG A 68 39.71 -17.31 46.39
C ARG A 68 38.99 -17.96 45.23
N LEU A 69 38.48 -17.17 44.30
CA LEU A 69 38.05 -17.71 43.02
C LEU A 69 39.25 -18.19 42.21
N SER A 70 39.11 -19.34 41.55
CA SER A 70 40.00 -19.71 40.45
C SER A 70 39.68 -18.85 39.22
N GLU A 71 40.53 -18.88 38.17
CA GLU A 71 40.19 -18.27 36.88
C GLU A 71 38.87 -18.81 36.33
N PHE A 72 38.66 -20.12 36.50
CA PHE A 72 37.45 -20.82 36.12
C PHE A 72 36.22 -20.39 36.96
N GLY A 73 36.41 -20.21 38.28
CA GLY A 73 35.40 -19.67 39.18
C GLY A 73 34.96 -18.25 38.83
N SER A 74 35.93 -17.39 38.48
CA SER A 74 35.68 -16.01 38.07
C SER A 74 34.89 -15.94 36.76
N ALA A 75 35.26 -16.77 35.78
CA ALA A 75 34.52 -16.90 34.53
C ALA A 75 33.09 -17.40 34.77
N GLY A 76 32.90 -18.46 35.56
CA GLY A 76 31.60 -19.02 35.89
C GLY A 76 30.67 -18.02 36.62
N LEU A 77 31.21 -17.26 37.57
CA LEU A 77 30.45 -16.23 38.28
C LEU A 77 30.00 -15.10 37.34
N SER A 78 30.87 -14.65 36.42
CA SER A 78 30.52 -13.60 35.46
C SER A 78 29.37 -13.99 34.52
N VAL A 79 29.26 -15.28 34.17
CA VAL A 79 28.17 -15.80 33.33
C VAL A 79 26.86 -15.76 34.11
N ILE A 80 26.85 -16.21 35.37
CA ILE A 80 25.60 -16.28 36.13
C ILE A 80 25.09 -14.91 36.55
N GLU A 81 25.98 -13.96 36.85
CA GLU A 81 25.59 -12.58 37.15
C GLU A 81 24.86 -11.91 35.99
N ARG A 82 25.30 -12.15 34.75
CA ARG A 82 24.62 -11.62 33.55
C ARG A 82 23.23 -12.23 33.33
N VAL A 83 23.00 -13.46 33.80
CA VAL A 83 21.71 -14.14 33.67
C VAL A 83 20.75 -13.75 34.80
N GLU A 84 21.23 -13.68 36.05
CA GLU A 84 20.41 -13.33 37.23
C GLU A 84 20.10 -11.84 37.32
N THR A 85 21.02 -10.99 36.85
CA THR A 85 20.78 -9.57 36.65
C THR A 85 20.88 -9.28 35.16
N PRO A 86 19.78 -9.43 34.40
CA PRO A 86 19.71 -8.79 33.10
C PRO A 86 19.97 -7.31 33.37
N LYS A 87 21.17 -6.81 33.06
CA LYS A 87 21.40 -5.37 32.97
C LYS A 87 20.28 -4.89 32.07
N GLU A 88 19.37 -4.06 32.61
CA GLU A 88 18.46 -3.33 31.76
C GLU A 88 19.34 -2.73 30.68
N ASN A 89 19.18 -3.21 29.45
CA ASN A 89 19.81 -2.58 28.31
C ASN A 89 19.22 -1.19 28.27
N SER A 90 19.93 -0.24 28.87
CA SER A 90 19.64 1.18 28.90
C SER A 90 19.68 1.81 27.51
N LEU A 91 19.78 0.99 26.46
CA LEU A 91 19.49 1.33 25.07
C LEU A 91 18.12 2.00 24.94
N ASN A 92 17.13 1.70 25.80
CA ASN A 92 15.81 2.36 25.74
C ASN A 92 15.66 3.66 26.54
N LYS A 93 16.64 4.10 27.35
CA LYS A 93 16.54 5.38 28.10
C LYS A 93 17.35 6.53 27.50
N GLN A 94 18.20 6.25 26.50
CA GLN A 94 19.01 7.28 25.82
C GLN A 94 18.50 7.64 24.42
N LEU A 95 17.62 6.85 23.81
CA LEU A 95 17.16 7.11 22.44
C LEU A 95 16.22 8.31 22.29
N LEU A 96 15.82 8.98 23.38
CA LEU A 96 14.92 10.15 23.33
C LEU A 96 15.32 11.26 24.33
N LYS A 97 16.62 11.57 24.44
CA LYS A 97 17.05 12.90 24.91
C LYS A 97 17.30 13.81 23.71
N LEU A 98 16.26 14.09 22.95
CA LEU A 98 16.29 15.17 21.96
C LEU A 98 16.16 16.48 22.75
N ASN A 99 17.14 17.37 22.62
CA ASN A 99 16.97 18.74 23.10
C ASN A 99 15.75 19.33 22.39
N ASN A 100 14.94 20.15 23.07
CA ASN A 100 13.68 20.70 22.52
C ASN A 100 13.83 21.24 21.08
N ILE A 101 14.99 21.81 20.74
CA ILE A 101 15.33 22.31 19.41
C ILE A 101 15.40 21.20 18.35
N GLN A 102 16.03 20.06 18.64
CA GLN A 102 16.14 18.94 17.69
C GLN A 102 14.77 18.31 17.40
N SER A 103 13.91 18.20 18.42
CA SER A 103 12.52 17.75 18.24
C SER A 103 11.72 18.68 17.33
N ILE A 104 11.89 20.00 17.49
CA ILE A 104 11.23 21.01 16.63
C ILE A 104 11.69 20.88 15.18
N ILE A 105 12.98 20.65 14.93
CA ILE A 105 13.52 20.47 13.57
C ILE A 105 12.93 19.24 12.90
N VAL A 106 12.82 18.11 13.60
CA VAL A 106 12.23 16.89 13.04
C VAL A 106 10.75 17.10 12.72
N ILE A 107 9.99 17.75 13.61
CA ILE A 107 8.59 18.08 13.37
C ILE A 107 8.46 18.99 12.15
N LEU A 108 9.31 20.02 12.03
CA LEU A 108 9.31 20.93 10.88
C LEU A 108 9.60 20.15 9.58
N LEU A 109 10.58 19.25 9.58
CA LEU A 109 10.89 18.40 8.42
C LEU A 109 9.71 17.50 8.03
N LEU A 110 9.02 16.89 9.00
CA LEU A 110 7.84 16.07 8.72
C LEU A 110 6.67 16.90 8.16
N VAL A 111 6.46 18.10 8.70
CA VAL A 111 5.43 19.04 8.20
C VAL A 111 5.78 19.51 6.78
N THR A 112 7.04 19.88 6.51
CA THR A 112 7.45 20.28 5.16
C THR A 112 7.33 19.15 4.16
N SER A 113 7.68 17.91 4.53
CA SER A 113 7.52 16.72 3.67
C SER A 113 6.05 16.45 3.35
N THR A 114 5.15 16.58 4.33
CA THR A 114 3.71 16.40 4.08
C THR A 114 3.13 17.49 3.19
N LEU A 115 3.54 18.75 3.38
CA LEU A 115 3.14 19.87 2.52
C LEU A 115 3.66 19.71 1.08
N LEU A 116 4.92 19.33 0.91
CA LEU A 116 5.52 19.05 -0.40
C LEU A 116 4.79 17.91 -1.11
N ASN A 117 4.54 16.80 -0.42
CA ASN A 117 3.75 15.71 -0.97
C ASN A 117 2.36 16.20 -1.41
N GLY A 118 1.65 16.95 -0.59
CA GLY A 118 0.35 17.53 -0.95
C GLY A 118 0.42 18.41 -2.20
N TYR A 119 1.47 19.22 -2.34
CA TYR A 119 1.72 20.02 -3.54
C TYR A 119 1.95 19.13 -4.77
N PHE A 120 2.83 18.14 -4.68
CA PHE A 120 3.10 17.19 -5.77
C PHE A 120 1.84 16.40 -6.16
N TYR A 121 1.02 15.96 -5.20
CA TYR A 121 -0.25 15.27 -5.49
C TYR A 121 -1.22 16.18 -6.25
N ARG A 122 -1.33 17.46 -5.85
CA ARG A 122 -2.19 18.43 -6.52
C ARG A 122 -1.72 18.70 -7.95
N ASP A 123 -0.42 18.85 -8.15
CA ASP A 123 0.16 19.14 -9.47
C ASP A 123 0.02 17.94 -10.44
N ASN A 124 0.21 16.72 -9.92
CA ASN A 124 -0.06 15.50 -10.67
C ASN A 124 -1.55 15.36 -11.06
N LEU A 125 -2.47 15.85 -10.24
CA LEU A 125 -3.90 15.87 -10.57
C LEU A 125 -4.21 16.85 -11.70
N SER A 126 -3.57 18.03 -11.75
CA SER A 126 -3.70 18.96 -12.87
C SER A 126 -3.15 18.37 -14.17
N LEU A 127 -1.97 17.73 -14.12
CA LEU A 127 -1.39 17.07 -15.29
C LEU A 127 -2.28 15.96 -15.84
N ARG A 128 -2.90 15.14 -14.97
CA ARG A 128 -3.86 14.12 -15.41
C ARG A 128 -5.08 14.71 -16.12
N LYS A 129 -5.61 15.83 -15.61
CA LYS A 129 -6.71 16.55 -16.27
C LYS A 129 -6.28 17.07 -17.62
N GLU A 130 -5.11 17.69 -17.72
CA GLU A 130 -4.58 18.23 -18.97
C GLU A 130 -4.32 17.13 -20.00
N ILE A 131 -3.77 15.98 -19.60
CA ILE A 131 -3.60 14.79 -20.44
C ILE A 131 -4.96 14.21 -20.88
N GLN A 132 -5.96 14.20 -20.01
CA GLN A 132 -7.32 13.78 -20.35
C GLN A 132 -7.95 14.72 -21.39
N TYR A 133 -7.75 16.02 -21.25
CA TYR A 133 -8.19 17.00 -22.23
C TYR A 133 -7.40 16.91 -23.55
N SER A 134 -6.07 16.76 -23.52
CA SER A 134 -5.24 16.65 -24.74
C SER A 134 -5.62 15.43 -25.60
N LYS A 135 -5.97 14.31 -24.98
CA LYS A 135 -6.53 13.13 -25.68
C LYS A 135 -7.84 13.43 -26.42
N LEU A 136 -8.60 14.45 -26.02
CA LEU A 136 -9.78 14.91 -26.75
C LEU A 136 -9.44 15.80 -27.96
N PHE A 137 -8.27 16.44 -27.98
CA PHE A 137 -7.83 17.32 -29.07
C PHE A 137 -6.99 16.62 -30.15
N ASP A 138 -6.53 15.39 -29.90
CA ASP A 138 -5.57 14.67 -30.76
C ASP A 138 -6.19 13.85 -31.92
N SER A 139 -7.39 14.23 -32.40
CA SER A 139 -8.02 13.49 -33.49
C SER A 139 -7.43 13.89 -34.85
N ASN A 140 -6.74 12.96 -35.52
CA ASN A 140 -6.25 13.11 -36.90
C ASN A 140 -7.36 13.16 -37.98
N TYR A 141 -8.63 13.32 -37.58
CA TYR A 141 -9.77 13.34 -38.50
C TYR A 141 -10.19 14.78 -38.80
N THR A 142 -10.36 15.12 -40.07
CA THR A 142 -10.97 16.36 -40.52
C THR A 142 -12.49 16.19 -40.60
N THR A 143 -13.13 15.95 -39.46
CA THR A 143 -14.58 15.79 -39.38
C THR A 143 -15.31 17.14 -39.42
N PRO A 144 -16.51 17.24 -40.04
CA PRO A 144 -17.32 18.46 -39.99
C PRO A 144 -17.60 18.93 -38.56
N ILE A 145 -17.92 17.99 -37.67
CA ILE A 145 -17.99 18.23 -36.23
C ILE A 145 -16.78 17.61 -35.55
N SER A 146 -15.99 18.47 -34.92
CA SER A 146 -14.80 18.05 -34.21
C SER A 146 -15.15 17.17 -33.01
N LYS A 147 -14.21 16.32 -32.61
CA LYS A 147 -14.30 15.50 -31.40
C LYS A 147 -14.65 16.33 -30.16
N VAL A 148 -14.03 17.51 -30.03
CA VAL A 148 -14.22 18.45 -28.91
C VAL A 148 -15.63 19.03 -28.92
N GLU A 149 -16.11 19.43 -30.10
CA GLU A 149 -17.46 19.97 -30.25
C GLU A 149 -18.52 18.91 -29.94
N ALA A 150 -18.33 17.68 -30.41
CA ALA A 150 -19.21 16.57 -30.10
C ALA A 150 -19.28 16.28 -28.59
N VAL A 151 -18.13 16.22 -27.91
CA VAL A 151 -18.08 16.07 -26.45
C VAL A 151 -18.79 17.21 -25.74
N SER A 152 -18.55 18.46 -26.17
CA SER A 152 -19.20 19.63 -25.60
C SER A 152 -20.73 19.54 -25.72
N LYS A 153 -21.24 19.22 -26.92
CA LYS A 153 -22.69 19.03 -27.17
C LYS A 153 -23.27 17.95 -26.26
N ALA A 154 -22.63 16.79 -26.17
CA ALA A 154 -23.07 15.70 -25.31
C ALA A 154 -23.11 16.09 -23.83
N LEU A 155 -22.04 16.71 -23.32
CA LEU A 155 -21.95 17.09 -21.91
C LEU A 155 -22.96 18.18 -21.54
N VAL A 156 -23.12 19.20 -22.40
CA VAL A 156 -24.08 20.30 -22.16
C VAL A 156 -25.52 19.78 -22.17
N SER A 157 -25.85 18.84 -23.06
CA SER A 157 -27.21 18.31 -23.20
C SER A 157 -27.76 17.67 -21.92
N ASP A 158 -26.92 16.97 -21.16
CA ASP A 158 -27.32 16.30 -19.91
C ASP A 158 -27.05 17.19 -18.68
N GLY A 159 -26.53 18.40 -18.85
CA GLY A 159 -26.25 19.32 -17.74
C GLY A 159 -24.98 18.98 -16.95
N TRP A 160 -23.98 18.39 -17.60
CA TRP A 160 -22.65 18.22 -17.03
C TRP A 160 -21.96 19.58 -16.87
N THR A 161 -21.36 19.79 -15.70
CA THR A 161 -20.50 20.96 -15.43
C THR A 161 -19.11 20.49 -15.04
N SER A 162 -18.10 21.36 -15.16
CA SER A 162 -16.71 21.04 -14.76
C SER A 162 -16.61 20.53 -13.32
N SER A 163 -17.52 20.98 -12.44
CA SER A 163 -17.60 20.53 -11.05
C SER A 163 -18.13 19.10 -10.90
N ARG A 164 -19.08 18.69 -11.76
CA ARG A 164 -19.75 17.39 -11.80
C ARG A 164 -18.96 16.33 -12.55
N LEU A 165 -18.04 16.75 -13.42
CA LEU A 165 -17.09 15.87 -14.11
C LEU A 165 -15.88 15.47 -13.25
N ARG A 166 -15.77 15.96 -12.01
CA ARG A 166 -14.73 15.51 -11.09
C ARG A 166 -14.91 14.01 -10.81
N GLY A 167 -13.82 13.25 -10.97
CA GLY A 167 -13.86 11.79 -10.81
C GLY A 167 -14.54 11.05 -11.97
N MET A 168 -14.79 11.73 -13.11
CA MET A 168 -15.31 11.10 -14.32
C MET A 168 -14.22 10.91 -15.36
N GLU A 169 -14.24 9.74 -15.99
CA GLU A 169 -13.48 9.45 -17.19
C GLU A 169 -14.38 9.64 -18.41
N ILE A 170 -13.91 10.45 -19.37
CA ILE A 170 -14.59 10.66 -20.64
C ILE A 170 -13.78 9.93 -21.70
N SER A 171 -14.39 8.95 -22.34
CA SER A 171 -13.82 8.25 -23.48
C SER A 171 -14.63 8.54 -24.73
N THR A 172 -13.96 8.51 -25.88
CA THR A 172 -14.53 8.99 -27.15
C THR A 172 -13.93 8.21 -28.30
N SER A 173 -14.77 7.65 -29.17
CA SER A 173 -14.35 6.97 -30.39
C SER A 173 -15.21 7.41 -31.58
N LEU A 174 -14.61 7.42 -32.76
CA LEU A 174 -15.33 7.61 -34.01
C LEU A 174 -15.81 6.23 -34.49
N ILE A 175 -17.11 6.05 -34.66
CA ILE A 175 -17.70 4.78 -35.06
C ILE A 175 -18.59 4.95 -36.29
N TYR A 176 -18.77 3.87 -37.02
CA TYR A 176 -19.70 3.79 -38.13
C TYR A 176 -20.90 2.95 -37.69
N ILE A 177 -22.10 3.48 -37.86
CA ILE A 177 -23.34 2.83 -37.45
C ILE A 177 -24.31 2.75 -38.61
N ARG A 178 -25.24 1.81 -38.48
CA ARG A 178 -26.45 1.70 -39.28
C ARG A 178 -27.63 2.10 -38.39
N HIS A 179 -28.44 3.06 -38.81
CA HIS A 179 -29.55 3.62 -38.04
C HIS A 179 -30.84 3.51 -38.86
N TRP A 180 -31.91 2.99 -38.24
CA TRP A 180 -33.20 2.79 -38.90
C TRP A 180 -34.28 3.72 -38.34
N VAL A 181 -34.94 4.43 -39.25
CA VAL A 181 -36.05 5.32 -38.94
C VAL A 181 -37.24 4.94 -39.81
N SER A 182 -38.42 4.83 -39.20
CA SER A 182 -39.67 4.63 -39.93
C SER A 182 -40.01 5.83 -40.83
N ASN A 183 -40.92 5.63 -41.78
CA ASN A 183 -41.44 6.75 -42.58
C ASN A 183 -42.17 7.83 -41.76
N ASN A 184 -42.60 7.53 -40.53
CA ASN A 184 -43.23 8.52 -39.64
C ASN A 184 -42.23 9.21 -38.69
N GLY A 185 -40.93 8.97 -38.87
CA GLY A 185 -39.87 9.57 -38.06
C GLY A 185 -39.58 8.84 -36.75
N LYS A 186 -40.32 7.78 -36.41
CA LYS A 186 -40.00 6.92 -35.26
C LYS A 186 -38.72 6.14 -35.49
N GLU A 187 -37.75 6.28 -34.57
CA GLU A 187 -36.52 5.49 -34.52
C GLU A 187 -36.81 4.05 -34.07
N TYR A 188 -36.25 3.07 -34.78
CA TYR A 188 -36.38 1.65 -34.46
C TYR A 188 -35.12 1.05 -33.84
N GLY A 189 -33.97 1.70 -34.00
CA GLY A 189 -32.71 1.27 -33.41
C GLY A 189 -31.53 1.52 -34.32
N TRP A 190 -30.38 1.00 -33.91
CA TRP A 190 -29.13 1.12 -34.64
C TRP A 190 -28.23 -0.10 -34.40
N ASP A 191 -27.35 -0.38 -35.36
CA ASP A 191 -26.28 -1.35 -35.24
C ASP A 191 -24.92 -0.67 -35.31
N TYR A 192 -24.03 -1.12 -34.44
CA TYR A 192 -22.61 -0.82 -34.56
C TYR A 192 -21.98 -1.62 -35.70
N LEU A 193 -21.37 -0.93 -36.67
CA LEU A 193 -20.69 -1.56 -37.81
C LEU A 193 -19.17 -1.61 -37.64
N GLY A 194 -18.58 -0.74 -36.83
CA GLY A 194 -17.14 -0.75 -36.57
C GLY A 194 -16.56 0.58 -36.10
N ASN A 195 -15.32 0.53 -35.63
CA ASN A 195 -14.52 1.71 -35.31
C ASN A 195 -13.92 2.30 -36.59
N VAL A 196 -13.87 3.62 -36.67
CA VAL A 196 -13.20 4.33 -37.75
C VAL A 196 -11.82 4.72 -37.25
N ASN A 197 -10.80 4.08 -37.82
CA ASN A 197 -9.39 4.26 -37.44
C ASN A 197 -8.56 4.91 -38.57
N HIS A 198 -9.22 5.42 -39.62
CA HIS A 198 -8.60 6.02 -40.80
C HIS A 198 -9.37 7.28 -41.22
N SER A 199 -8.71 8.18 -41.95
CA SER A 199 -9.36 9.38 -42.48
C SER A 199 -10.46 9.01 -43.48
N VAL A 200 -11.61 9.68 -43.38
CA VAL A 200 -12.75 9.47 -44.27
C VAL A 200 -12.92 10.72 -45.12
N SER A 201 -13.08 10.54 -46.43
CA SER A 201 -13.22 11.65 -47.38
C SER A 201 -14.64 12.22 -47.43
N ASP A 202 -15.64 11.43 -47.06
CA ASP A 202 -17.05 11.82 -47.07
C ASP A 202 -17.78 11.24 -45.85
N TYR A 203 -18.17 12.14 -44.95
CA TYR A 203 -18.91 11.79 -43.75
C TYR A 203 -20.43 11.78 -43.95
N SER A 204 -20.91 12.17 -45.14
CA SER A 204 -22.33 12.35 -45.42
C SER A 204 -23.14 11.07 -45.16
N PRO A 205 -24.32 11.17 -44.54
CA PRO A 205 -25.19 10.02 -44.34
C PRO A 205 -25.49 9.32 -45.66
N ARG A 206 -25.25 8.01 -45.72
CA ARG A 206 -25.63 7.20 -46.88
C ARG A 206 -27.01 6.63 -46.65
N PHE A 207 -27.92 6.93 -47.57
CA PHE A 207 -29.30 6.46 -47.52
C PHE A 207 -29.46 5.20 -48.36
N GLU A 208 -30.08 4.18 -47.76
CA GLU A 208 -30.57 3.02 -48.48
C GLU A 208 -32.09 3.00 -48.35
N TYR A 209 -32.78 3.35 -49.44
CA TYR A 209 -34.23 3.38 -49.52
C TYR A 209 -34.73 2.02 -50.00
N ASN A 210 -35.64 1.43 -49.22
CA ASN A 210 -36.33 0.14 -49.42
C ASN A 210 -35.72 -1.06 -48.69
N THR A 211 -36.07 -1.19 -47.42
CA THR A 211 -36.21 -2.51 -46.80
C THR A 211 -37.68 -2.72 -46.45
N THR A 212 -38.24 -3.86 -46.86
CA THR A 212 -39.59 -4.32 -46.44
C THR A 212 -39.58 -4.86 -45.01
N ASN A 213 -38.42 -4.87 -44.36
CA ASN A 213 -38.21 -5.48 -43.05
C ASN A 213 -37.05 -4.82 -42.25
N PRO A 214 -37.11 -3.50 -41.96
CA PRO A 214 -36.13 -2.86 -41.09
C PRO A 214 -36.24 -3.48 -39.68
N GLY A 215 -35.24 -4.25 -39.27
CA GLY A 215 -35.21 -4.89 -37.94
C GLY A 215 -36.01 -6.19 -37.81
N GLY A 216 -36.38 -6.88 -38.89
CA GLY A 216 -37.07 -8.18 -38.80
C GLY A 216 -38.55 -8.10 -38.38
N HIS A 217 -39.12 -6.89 -38.32
CA HIS A 217 -40.53 -6.64 -38.04
C HIS A 217 -41.31 -6.54 -39.36
N SER A 218 -42.06 -7.59 -39.70
CA SER A 218 -42.82 -7.72 -40.94
C SER A 218 -43.80 -6.56 -41.15
N GLY A 219 -43.53 -5.71 -42.16
CA GLY A 219 -44.51 -4.75 -42.72
C GLY A 219 -44.19 -3.27 -42.56
N ALA A 220 -43.09 -2.86 -41.92
CA ALA A 220 -42.75 -1.45 -41.79
C ALA A 220 -41.86 -0.97 -42.95
N LEU A 221 -42.33 0.00 -43.73
CA LEU A 221 -41.47 0.77 -44.64
C LEU A 221 -40.69 1.81 -43.82
N GLY A 222 -39.37 1.86 -44.01
CA GLY A 222 -38.49 2.79 -43.31
C GLY A 222 -37.24 3.15 -44.12
N THR A 223 -36.54 4.17 -43.64
CA THR A 223 -35.26 4.64 -44.17
C THR A 223 -34.13 4.07 -43.33
N MET A 224 -33.17 3.44 -43.99
CA MET A 224 -31.92 3.02 -43.37
C MET A 224 -30.84 4.03 -43.72
N THR A 225 -30.15 4.53 -42.70
CA THR A 225 -29.05 5.48 -42.87
C THR A 225 -27.78 4.93 -42.27
N TYR A 226 -26.68 5.03 -43.01
CA TYR A 226 -25.37 4.75 -42.47
C TYR A 226 -24.69 6.06 -42.12
N ARG A 227 -24.22 6.16 -40.87
CA ARG A 227 -23.76 7.41 -40.28
C ARG A 227 -22.45 7.20 -39.56
N TYR A 228 -21.61 8.22 -39.61
CA TYR A 228 -20.45 8.35 -38.74
C TYR A 228 -20.87 9.11 -37.49
N VAL A 229 -20.59 8.55 -36.32
CA VAL A 229 -20.94 9.18 -35.04
C VAL A 229 -19.77 9.16 -34.09
N TRP A 230 -19.65 10.21 -33.29
CA TRP A 230 -18.80 10.23 -32.11
C TRP A 230 -19.53 9.52 -30.98
N ALA A 231 -19.03 8.36 -30.56
CA ALA A 231 -19.48 7.70 -29.34
C ALA A 231 -18.69 8.26 -28.15
N ILE A 232 -19.39 8.93 -27.24
CA ILE A 232 -18.84 9.55 -26.03
C ILE A 232 -19.37 8.81 -24.82
N THR A 233 -18.48 8.23 -24.02
CA THR A 233 -18.85 7.55 -22.79
C THR A 233 -18.35 8.34 -21.59
N VAL A 234 -19.24 8.59 -20.63
CA VAL A 234 -18.88 9.18 -19.34
C VAL A 234 -18.99 8.08 -18.29
N GLN A 235 -17.89 7.73 -17.64
CA GLN A 235 -17.81 6.66 -16.63
C GLN A 235 -17.18 7.17 -15.32
N LYS A 236 -17.46 6.49 -14.21
CA LYS A 236 -16.90 6.82 -12.88
C LYS A 236 -15.50 6.25 -12.76
N SER A 237 -14.53 7.04 -12.31
CA SER A 237 -13.17 6.54 -12.09
C SER A 237 -13.04 5.73 -10.78
N LEU A 238 -13.84 6.01 -9.74
CA LEU A 238 -13.88 5.27 -8.46
C LEU A 238 -15.13 5.64 -7.63
N GLY A 239 -16.08 4.71 -7.47
CA GLY A 239 -17.04 4.65 -6.33
C GLY A 239 -18.00 5.82 -6.04
N GLU A 240 -17.89 6.98 -6.68
CA GLU A 240 -18.66 8.18 -6.33
C GLU A 240 -20.05 8.22 -7.01
N PHE A 241 -21.02 8.89 -6.38
CA PHE A 241 -22.32 9.18 -6.97
C PHE A 241 -22.22 10.43 -7.87
N SER A 242 -22.76 10.38 -9.09
CA SER A 242 -22.77 11.52 -10.02
C SER A 242 -24.18 11.84 -10.48
N ILE A 243 -24.47 13.14 -10.60
CA ILE A 243 -25.65 13.66 -11.27
C ILE A 243 -25.12 14.65 -12.32
N PRO A 244 -25.27 14.39 -13.62
CA PRO A 244 -26.06 13.31 -14.26
C PRO A 244 -25.43 11.91 -14.07
N PRO A 245 -26.19 10.83 -14.28
CA PRO A 245 -25.62 9.48 -14.23
C PRO A 245 -24.62 9.28 -15.38
N PRO A 246 -23.61 8.40 -15.20
CA PRO A 246 -22.77 7.91 -16.28
C PRO A 246 -23.63 7.44 -17.45
N GLY A 247 -23.20 7.73 -18.67
CA GLY A 247 -24.03 7.51 -19.85
C GLY A 247 -23.22 7.49 -21.14
N LEU A 248 -23.88 7.00 -22.19
CA LEU A 248 -23.34 6.90 -23.53
C LEU A 248 -24.09 7.87 -24.44
N TYR A 249 -23.33 8.67 -25.18
CA TYR A 249 -23.85 9.69 -26.07
C TYR A 249 -23.30 9.47 -27.46
N TYR A 250 -24.12 9.69 -28.47
CA TYR A 250 -23.74 9.61 -29.87
C TYR A 250 -24.00 10.97 -30.51
N VAL A 251 -22.98 11.54 -31.15
CA VAL A 251 -23.15 12.78 -31.92
C VAL A 251 -22.84 12.51 -33.38
N ASP A 252 -23.82 12.75 -34.24
CA ASP A 252 -23.67 12.65 -35.69
C ASP A 252 -22.58 13.61 -36.17
N VAL A 253 -21.62 13.08 -36.91
CA VAL A 253 -20.41 13.80 -37.31
C VAL A 253 -20.69 14.86 -38.38
N CYS A 254 -21.78 14.71 -39.13
CA CYS A 254 -22.20 15.66 -40.17
C CYS A 254 -23.21 16.69 -39.65
N THR A 255 -24.21 16.24 -38.91
CA THR A 255 -25.36 17.07 -38.53
C THR A 255 -25.27 17.61 -37.11
N GLY A 256 -24.52 16.93 -36.23
CA GLY A 256 -24.43 17.26 -34.82
C GLY A 256 -25.66 16.86 -34.02
N GLU A 257 -26.54 16.07 -34.63
CA GLU A 257 -27.66 15.42 -33.97
C GLU A 257 -27.14 14.55 -32.84
N LEU A 258 -27.74 14.68 -31.65
CA LEU A 258 -27.34 13.97 -30.46
C LEU A 258 -28.36 12.87 -30.15
N PHE A 259 -27.86 11.66 -29.94
CA PHE A 259 -28.63 10.51 -29.49
C PHE A 259 -28.08 10.03 -28.14
N LYS A 260 -28.96 9.65 -27.22
CA LYS A 260 -28.56 9.08 -25.94
C LYS A 260 -28.73 7.57 -26.03
N GLY A 261 -27.64 6.84 -25.79
CA GLY A 261 -27.71 5.40 -25.62
C GLY A 261 -28.17 5.07 -24.21
N ASP A 262 -29.14 4.18 -24.08
CA ASP A 262 -29.45 3.60 -22.77
C ASP A 262 -28.25 2.79 -22.30
N ALA A 263 -27.80 3.06 -21.07
CA ALA A 263 -26.65 2.39 -20.44
C ALA A 263 -26.89 0.88 -20.18
N LEU A 264 -28.02 0.34 -20.61
CA LEU A 264 -28.44 -1.05 -20.54
C LEU A 264 -28.97 -1.43 -21.92
N GLY A 265 -28.13 -2.14 -22.67
CA GLY A 265 -28.28 -2.34 -24.11
C GLY A 265 -29.51 -3.12 -24.56
N PHE A 266 -29.62 -3.19 -25.89
CA PHE A 266 -30.45 -4.11 -26.67
C PHE A 266 -31.95 -4.08 -26.32
N CYS A 267 -32.74 -3.43 -27.19
CA CYS A 267 -34.08 -3.93 -27.47
C CYS A 267 -33.97 -5.02 -28.54
#